data_AF-A0A166NM73-F1
#
_entry.id   AF-A0A166NM73-F1
#
_cell.length_a   1.000
_cell.length_b   1.000
_cell.length_c   1.000
_cell.angle_alpha   90.00
_cell.angle_beta   90.00
_cell.angle_gamma   90.00
#
_symmetry.space_group_name_H-M   'P 1'
#
loop_
_entity.id
_entity.type
_entity.pdbx_description
1 polymer ?
#
loop_
_entity_poly.entity_id
_entity_poly.type
_entity_poly.pdbx_seq_one_letter_code
_entity_poly.pdbx_strand_id
1 'polypeptide(L)'
;RSTAQISHDLGIKLRTVQRTIQTFNEIGEVRRPKQTRGGRRRILIGELREFILDVVEDRPYTYLDELRDAIQDRFRVKVSLATVWRTLKRLGLTLKRLSVFAAQQVEGQQRAFRYVIGREGLDMLVFADETSIDMRATYRLYGWA
;
A
#
# COMPACT_ATOMS: atom_id res chain seq x y z
N ARG A 1 -5.03 -41.49 32.82
CA ARG A 1 -5.68 -42.46 31.90
C ARG A 1 -4.64 -42.94 30.89
N SER A 2 -4.62 -44.23 30.55
CA SER A 2 -3.71 -44.77 29.53
C SER A 2 -4.09 -44.25 28.13
N THR A 3 -3.12 -44.03 27.25
CA THR A 3 -3.35 -43.58 25.86
C THR A 3 -4.15 -44.58 25.03
N ALA A 4 -4.02 -45.88 25.34
CA ALA A 4 -4.81 -46.95 24.74
C ALA A 4 -6.29 -46.87 25.14
N GLN A 5 -6.57 -46.51 26.40
CA GLN A 5 -7.94 -46.32 26.89
C GLN A 5 -8.62 -45.16 26.15
N ILE A 6 -7.92 -44.03 26.02
CA ILE A 6 -8.42 -42.85 25.30
C ILE A 6 -8.67 -43.16 23.81
N SER A 7 -7.80 -43.97 23.20
CA SER A 7 -7.95 -44.42 21.82
C SER A 7 -9.22 -45.26 21.62
N HIS A 8 -9.46 -46.21 22.53
CA HIS A 8 -10.63 -47.08 22.51
C HIS A 8 -11.93 -46.29 22.76
N ASP A 9 -11.96 -45.47 23.82
CA ASP A 9 -13.15 -44.73 24.24
C ASP A 9 -13.61 -43.69 23.19
N LEU A 10 -12.67 -43.09 22.44
CA LEU A 10 -12.95 -42.06 21.45
C LEU A 10 -12.97 -42.57 20.00
N GLY A 11 -12.60 -43.85 19.75
CA GLY A 11 -12.48 -44.39 18.40
C GLY A 11 -11.38 -43.73 17.55
N ILE A 12 -10.40 -43.08 18.17
CA ILE A 12 -9.30 -42.38 17.49
C ILE A 12 -8.07 -43.28 17.46
N LYS A 13 -7.30 -43.27 16.36
CA LYS A 13 -6.03 -44.03 16.26
C LYS A 13 -5.08 -43.66 17.41
N LEU A 14 -4.49 -44.69 18.04
CA LEU A 14 -3.53 -44.53 19.16
C LEU A 14 -2.42 -43.49 18.87
N ARG A 15 -1.89 -43.50 17.64
CA ARG A 15 -0.85 -42.57 17.21
C ARG A 15 -1.29 -41.11 17.21
N THR A 16 -2.56 -40.82 16.96
CA THR A 16 -3.11 -39.46 17.02
C THR A 16 -3.19 -39.01 18.47
N VAL A 17 -3.71 -39.87 19.36
CA VAL A 17 -3.78 -39.59 20.80
C VAL A 17 -2.38 -39.29 21.38
N GLN A 18 -1.39 -40.13 21.05
CA GLN A 18 0.00 -39.93 21.46
C GLN A 18 0.57 -38.60 20.97
N ARG A 19 0.38 -38.26 19.69
CA ARG A 19 0.86 -36.99 19.11
C ARG A 19 0.20 -35.77 19.73
N THR A 20 -1.09 -35.85 20.02
CA THR A 20 -1.84 -34.77 20.64
C THR A 20 -1.37 -34.53 22.08
N ILE A 21 -1.20 -35.60 22.86
CA ILE A 21 -0.65 -35.52 24.23
C ILE A 21 0.78 -35.01 24.21
N GLN A 22 1.63 -35.51 23.30
CA GLN A 22 2.99 -35.03 23.14
C GLN A 22 3.03 -33.53 22.81
N THR A 23 2.17 -33.08 21.88
CA THR A 23 2.09 -31.66 21.51
C THR A 23 1.66 -30.82 22.72
N PHE A 24 0.65 -31.27 23.45
CA PHE A 24 0.20 -30.59 24.67
C PHE A 24 1.30 -30.51 25.74
N ASN A 25 2.06 -31.58 25.95
CA ASN A 25 3.17 -31.60 26.90
C ASN A 25 4.33 -30.67 26.48
N GLU A 26 4.55 -30.48 25.17
CA GLU A 26 5.65 -29.66 24.65
C GLU A 26 5.31 -28.16 24.60
N ILE A 27 4.08 -27.78 24.22
CA ILE A 27 3.71 -26.38 23.96
C ILE A 27 2.50 -25.88 24.76
N GLY A 28 1.89 -26.72 25.61
CA GLY A 28 0.68 -26.38 26.36
C GLY A 28 -0.59 -26.28 25.50
N GLU A 29 -0.48 -26.49 24.19
CA GLU A 29 -1.58 -26.45 23.23
C GLU A 29 -1.75 -27.79 22.51
N VAL A 30 -2.99 -28.11 22.15
CA VAL A 30 -3.36 -29.32 21.41
C VAL A 30 -2.93 -29.25 19.94
N ARG A 31 -2.71 -28.03 19.42
CA ARG A 31 -2.39 -27.75 18.02
C ARG A 31 -1.11 -26.95 17.96
N ARG A 32 -0.11 -27.45 17.22
CA ARG A 32 1.07 -26.63 16.94
C ARG A 32 0.65 -25.39 16.18
N PRO A 33 1.13 -24.18 16.55
CA PRO A 33 0.92 -23.00 15.74
C PRO A 33 1.38 -23.35 14.33
N LYS A 34 0.56 -23.00 13.33
CA LYS A 34 0.96 -23.21 11.94
C LYS A 34 2.31 -22.53 11.79
N GLN A 35 3.37 -23.31 11.59
CA GLN A 35 4.61 -22.75 11.07
C GLN A 35 4.20 -22.12 9.76
N THR A 36 4.13 -20.78 9.73
CA THR A 36 4.10 -20.04 8.48
C THR A 36 5.34 -20.52 7.78
N ARG A 37 5.20 -21.45 6.81
CA ARG A 37 6.30 -21.83 5.93
C ARG A 37 6.75 -20.51 5.34
N GLY A 38 7.82 -19.97 5.89
CA GLY A 38 8.35 -18.68 5.50
C GLY A 38 8.68 -18.85 4.03
N GLY A 39 7.85 -18.30 3.16
CA GLY A 39 8.13 -18.28 1.74
C GLY A 39 9.53 -17.70 1.53
N ARG A 40 10.17 -18.07 0.42
CA ARG A 40 11.52 -17.65 0.04
C ARG A 40 11.82 -16.22 0.52
N ARG A 41 12.76 -16.09 1.47
CA ARG A 41 13.23 -14.79 1.96
C ARG A 41 13.71 -14.01 0.73
N ARG A 42 13.01 -12.92 0.39
CA ARG A 42 13.42 -12.05 -0.71
C ARG A 42 14.58 -11.21 -0.21
N ILE A 43 15.78 -11.55 -0.70
CA ILE A 43 17.07 -10.97 -0.31
C ILE A 43 17.11 -9.45 -0.52
N LEU A 44 16.26 -8.90 -1.40
CA LEU A 44 16.24 -7.48 -1.75
C LEU A 44 15.27 -6.60 -0.95
N ILE A 45 14.62 -7.05 0.14
CA ILE A 45 13.51 -6.27 0.73
C ILE A 45 13.94 -4.92 1.33
N GLY A 46 15.15 -4.81 1.91
CA GLY A 46 15.59 -3.59 2.60
C GLY A 46 15.92 -2.44 1.64
N GLU A 47 16.98 -2.59 0.87
CA GLU A 47 17.46 -1.54 -0.05
C GLU A 47 16.43 -1.22 -1.16
N LEU A 48 15.72 -2.23 -1.68
CA LEU A 48 14.67 -2.00 -2.68
C LEU A 48 13.50 -1.21 -2.09
N ARG A 49 13.20 -1.42 -0.80
CA ARG A 49 12.13 -0.68 -0.13
C ARG A 49 12.48 0.79 0.00
N GLU A 50 13.66 1.10 0.50
CA GLU A 50 14.11 2.49 0.66
C GLU A 50 14.14 3.18 -0.69
N PHE A 51 14.72 2.53 -1.71
CA PHE A 51 14.72 3.08 -3.06
C PHE A 51 13.33 3.37 -3.62
N ILE A 52 12.36 2.46 -3.44
CA ILE A 52 10.98 2.70 -3.92
C ILE A 52 10.34 3.87 -3.17
N LEU A 53 10.60 4.00 -1.87
CA LEU A 53 10.09 5.14 -1.08
C LEU A 53 10.71 6.45 -1.57
N ASP A 54 12.03 6.49 -1.77
CA ASP A 54 12.74 7.68 -2.26
C ASP A 54 12.20 8.13 -3.63
N VAL A 55 11.99 7.18 -4.55
CA VAL A 55 11.46 7.47 -5.90
C VAL A 55 10.03 8.00 -5.82
N VAL A 56 9.20 7.42 -4.94
CA VAL A 56 7.81 7.86 -4.76
C VAL A 56 7.73 9.22 -4.06
N GLU A 57 8.65 9.51 -3.15
CA GLU A 57 8.72 10.79 -2.45
C GLU A 57 9.17 11.93 -3.40
N ASP A 58 10.19 11.68 -4.24
CA ASP A 58 10.61 12.64 -5.27
C ASP A 58 9.55 12.80 -6.39
N ARG A 59 8.94 11.68 -6.81
CA ARG A 59 8.02 11.62 -7.95
C ARG A 59 6.82 10.73 -7.63
N PRO A 60 5.81 11.26 -6.93
CA PRO A 60 4.63 10.47 -6.56
C PRO A 60 3.85 10.00 -7.79
N TYR A 61 3.94 10.70 -8.92
CA TYR A 61 3.24 10.39 -10.17
C TYR A 61 3.93 9.30 -11.04
N THR A 62 4.90 8.58 -10.51
CA THR A 62 5.65 7.55 -11.26
C THR A 62 4.76 6.35 -11.63
N TYR A 63 4.82 5.92 -12.89
CA TYR A 63 4.09 4.74 -13.36
C TYR A 63 4.76 3.42 -12.91
N LEU A 64 4.03 2.31 -13.00
CA LEU A 64 4.53 1.00 -12.57
C LEU A 64 5.69 0.48 -13.43
N ASP A 65 5.69 0.79 -14.71
CA ASP A 65 6.76 0.47 -15.65
C ASP A 65 7.99 1.35 -15.46
N GLU A 66 7.80 2.65 -15.22
CA GLU A 66 8.89 3.55 -14.82
C GLU A 66 9.56 3.07 -13.52
N LEU A 67 8.78 2.65 -12.52
CA LEU A 67 9.32 2.03 -11.30
C LEU A 67 10.04 0.71 -11.59
N ARG A 68 9.50 -0.14 -12.48
CA ARG A 68 10.17 -1.39 -12.89
C ARG A 68 11.53 -1.08 -13.51
N ASP A 69 11.59 -0.10 -14.41
CA ASP A 69 12.80 0.24 -15.15
C ASP A 69 13.84 0.86 -14.20
N ALA A 70 13.42 1.75 -13.29
CA ALA A 70 14.26 2.28 -12.23
C ALA A 70 14.86 1.18 -11.32
N ILE A 71 14.05 0.16 -10.97
CA ILE A 71 14.52 -1.01 -10.20
C ILE A 71 15.52 -1.83 -11.00
N GLN A 72 15.26 -2.06 -12.29
CA GLN A 72 16.15 -2.79 -13.17
C GLN A 72 17.48 -2.06 -13.37
N ASP A 73 17.47 -0.74 -13.46
CA ASP A 73 18.68 0.06 -13.64
C ASP A 73 19.53 0.09 -12.38
N ARG A 74 18.91 0.27 -11.21
CA ARG A 74 19.63 0.37 -9.93
C ARG A 74 20.12 -0.99 -9.42
N PHE A 75 19.26 -2.02 -9.45
CA PHE A 75 19.54 -3.31 -8.83
C PHE A 75 19.90 -4.41 -9.82
N ARG A 76 19.80 -4.15 -11.14
CA ARG A 76 20.01 -5.16 -12.21
C ARG A 76 19.08 -6.38 -12.08
N VAL A 77 17.93 -6.20 -11.42
CA VAL A 77 16.91 -7.22 -11.22
C VAL A 77 15.72 -6.95 -12.13
N LYS A 78 15.38 -7.92 -12.99
CA LYS A 78 14.13 -7.88 -13.75
C LYS A 78 12.96 -8.27 -12.86
N VAL A 79 12.00 -7.35 -12.70
CA VAL A 79 10.76 -7.57 -11.95
C VAL A 79 9.56 -7.42 -12.89
N SER A 80 8.50 -8.19 -12.65
CA SER A 80 7.24 -8.00 -13.36
C SER A 80 6.46 -6.82 -12.78
N LEU A 81 5.59 -6.19 -13.59
CA LEU A 81 4.70 -5.11 -13.11
C LEU A 81 3.85 -5.56 -11.90
N ALA A 82 3.36 -6.80 -11.93
CA ALA A 82 2.63 -7.39 -10.82
C ALA A 82 3.49 -7.55 -9.54
N THR A 83 4.81 -7.64 -9.68
CA THR A 83 5.74 -7.66 -8.53
C THR A 83 5.88 -6.27 -7.95
N VAL A 84 6.07 -5.25 -8.80
CA VAL A 84 6.12 -3.83 -8.39
C VAL A 84 4.84 -3.44 -7.65
N TRP A 85 3.68 -3.73 -8.23
CA TRP A 85 2.37 -3.47 -7.60
C TRP A 85 2.25 -4.10 -6.21
N ARG A 86 2.57 -5.39 -6.07
CA ARG A 86 2.51 -6.08 -4.76
C ARG A 86 3.51 -5.49 -3.76
N THR A 87 4.68 -5.07 -4.23
CA THR A 87 5.68 -4.41 -3.38
C THR A 87 5.14 -3.07 -2.88
N LEU A 88 4.60 -2.22 -3.75
CA LEU A 88 3.98 -0.95 -3.35
C LEU A 88 2.86 -1.14 -2.32
N LYS A 89 1.94 -2.10 -2.57
CA LYS A 89 0.87 -2.43 -1.62
C LYS A 89 1.41 -2.92 -0.27
N ARG A 90 2.50 -3.69 -0.27
CA ARG A 90 3.16 -4.16 0.96
C ARG A 90 3.85 -3.03 1.72
N LEU A 91 4.28 -1.97 1.02
CA LEU A 91 4.82 -0.74 1.61
C LEU A 91 3.73 0.20 2.15
N GLY A 92 2.45 -0.14 1.95
CA GLY A 92 1.33 0.69 2.39
C GLY A 92 0.96 1.81 1.42
N LEU A 93 1.60 1.87 0.24
CA LEU A 93 1.34 2.90 -0.76
C LEU A 93 0.05 2.61 -1.52
N THR A 94 -0.69 3.68 -1.80
CA THR A 94 -1.94 3.66 -2.55
C THR A 94 -1.92 4.70 -3.65
N LEU A 95 -2.62 4.42 -4.74
CA LEU A 95 -2.75 5.36 -5.84
C LEU A 95 -3.88 6.36 -5.50
N LYS A 96 -3.50 7.61 -5.21
CA LYS A 96 -4.43 8.70 -4.85
C LYS A 96 -4.49 9.71 -5.99
N ARG A 97 -5.64 10.36 -6.14
CA ARG A 97 -5.80 11.47 -7.09
C ARG A 97 -5.00 12.66 -6.57
N LEU A 98 -4.13 13.20 -7.41
CA LEU A 98 -3.34 14.39 -7.07
C LEU A 98 -4.26 15.60 -7.10
N SER A 99 -4.29 16.36 -6.00
CA SER A 99 -4.87 17.69 -5.97
C SER A 99 -3.85 18.66 -6.56
N VAL A 100 -4.00 19.00 -7.84
CA VAL A 100 -3.25 20.11 -8.42
C VAL A 100 -3.88 21.38 -7.88
N PHE A 101 -3.29 21.95 -6.83
CA PHE A 101 -3.63 23.30 -6.41
C PHE A 101 -3.12 24.26 -7.49
N ALA A 102 -3.95 25.17 -7.94
CA ALA A 102 -3.51 26.21 -8.86
C ALA A 102 -2.39 27.01 -8.19
N ALA A 103 -1.25 27.18 -8.87
CA ALA A 103 -0.10 27.92 -8.35
C ALA A 103 -0.44 29.37 -7.94
N GLN A 104 -1.56 29.90 -8.43
CA GLN A 104 -2.12 31.20 -8.08
C GLN A 104 -2.77 31.26 -6.68
N GLN A 105 -2.88 30.13 -5.96
CA GLN A 105 -3.38 30.11 -4.58
C GLN A 105 -2.34 30.68 -3.59
N VAL A 106 -2.19 32.00 -3.59
CA VAL A 106 -1.49 32.71 -2.51
C VAL A 106 -2.50 32.95 -1.39
N GLU A 107 -2.31 32.28 -0.25
CA GLU A 107 -3.25 32.29 0.88
C GLU A 107 -3.60 33.73 1.32
N GLY A 108 -2.61 34.62 1.35
CA GLY A 108 -2.82 36.04 1.67
C GLY A 108 -3.75 36.77 0.70
N GLN A 109 -3.60 36.53 -0.61
CA GLN A 109 -4.45 37.17 -1.63
C GLN A 109 -5.88 36.60 -1.61
N GLN A 110 -6.04 35.29 -1.39
CA GLN A 110 -7.35 34.69 -1.23
C GLN A 110 -8.11 35.24 -0.02
N ARG A 111 -7.39 35.47 1.08
CA ARG A 111 -7.99 36.00 2.32
C ARG A 111 -8.42 37.45 2.14
N ALA A 112 -7.58 38.26 1.48
CA ALA A 112 -7.91 39.64 1.14
C ALA A 112 -9.10 39.72 0.18
N PHE A 113 -9.12 38.89 -0.88
CA PHE A 113 -10.24 38.83 -1.83
C PHE A 113 -11.54 38.42 -1.15
N ARG A 114 -11.52 37.38 -0.30
CA ARG A 114 -12.70 36.94 0.47
C ARG A 114 -13.23 38.03 1.41
N TYR A 115 -12.35 38.82 2.01
CA TYR A 115 -12.75 39.95 2.86
C TYR A 115 -13.43 41.06 2.06
N VAL A 116 -12.92 41.39 0.87
CA VAL A 116 -13.50 42.41 0.00
C VAL A 116 -14.85 41.96 -0.55
N ILE A 117 -14.92 40.77 -1.14
CA ILE A 117 -16.15 40.23 -1.76
C ILE A 117 -17.22 39.89 -0.73
N GLY A 118 -16.85 39.44 0.48
CA GLY A 118 -17.80 39.06 1.53
C GLY A 118 -18.63 40.22 2.09
N ARG A 119 -18.32 41.47 1.70
CA ARG A 119 -19.11 42.66 2.06
C ARG A 119 -20.20 42.98 1.04
N GLU A 120 -20.13 42.40 -0.15
CA GLU A 120 -21.10 42.61 -1.23
C GLU A 120 -22.23 41.57 -1.16
N GLY A 121 -23.43 41.97 -1.59
CA GLY A 121 -24.57 41.06 -1.71
C GLY A 121 -24.35 40.06 -2.86
N LEU A 122 -24.85 38.83 -2.70
CA LEU A 122 -24.75 37.79 -3.74
C LEU A 122 -25.40 38.19 -5.07
N ASP A 123 -26.39 39.08 -5.02
CA ASP A 123 -27.11 39.67 -6.14
C ASP A 123 -26.27 40.67 -6.96
N MET A 124 -25.16 41.16 -6.40
CA MET A 124 -24.25 42.09 -7.08
C MET A 124 -23.04 41.40 -7.71
N LEU A 125 -22.89 40.09 -7.53
CA LEU A 125 -21.74 39.33 -8.02
C LEU A 125 -22.07 38.66 -9.35
N VAL A 126 -21.38 39.08 -10.41
CA VAL A 126 -21.41 38.42 -11.72
C VAL A 126 -20.05 37.79 -11.98
N PHE A 127 -20.05 36.48 -12.24
CA PHE A 127 -18.84 35.72 -12.55
C PHE A 127 -18.79 35.42 -14.05
N ALA A 128 -17.70 35.80 -14.70
CA ALA A 128 -17.38 35.39 -16.05
C ALA A 128 -16.08 34.59 -16.00
N ASP A 129 -16.10 33.37 -16.56
CA ASP A 129 -14.93 32.52 -16.67
C ASP A 129 -14.80 32.04 -18.11
N GLU A 130 -13.57 32.03 -18.61
CA GLU A 130 -13.25 31.58 -19.96
C GLU A 130 -12.77 30.13 -19.90
N THR A 131 -13.60 29.21 -20.36
CA THR A 131 -13.20 27.80 -20.46
C THR A 131 -12.42 27.58 -21.76
N SER A 132 -11.13 27.29 -21.66
CA SER A 132 -10.35 26.79 -22.81
C SER A 132 -10.34 25.26 -22.81
N ILE A 133 -10.51 24.67 -24.00
CA ILE A 133 -10.34 23.23 -24.20
C ILE A 133 -8.87 22.98 -24.49
N ASP A 134 -8.10 22.61 -23.46
CA ASP A 134 -6.75 22.09 -23.66
C ASP A 134 -6.82 20.59 -23.99
N MET A 135 -6.55 20.25 -25.26
CA MET A 135 -6.49 18.86 -25.72
C MET A 135 -5.20 18.14 -25.32
N ARG A 136 -4.27 18.80 -24.62
CA ARG A 136 -3.06 18.18 -24.07
C ARG A 136 -3.40 17.43 -22.78
N ALA A 137 -4.04 16.27 -22.92
CA ALA A 137 -4.36 15.38 -21.81
C ALA A 137 -3.14 14.59 -21.27
N THR A 138 -2.00 15.25 -21.08
CA THR A 138 -0.76 14.65 -20.53
C THR A 138 -0.57 14.92 -19.04
N TYR A 139 -1.60 15.41 -18.35
CA TYR A 139 -1.53 15.57 -16.89
C TYR A 139 -1.64 14.21 -16.20
N ARG A 140 -0.66 13.90 -15.35
CA ARG A 140 -0.72 12.75 -14.46
C ARG A 140 -1.66 13.08 -13.30
N LEU A 141 -2.85 12.49 -13.32
CA LEU A 141 -3.91 12.77 -12.34
C LEU A 141 -3.74 12.01 -11.01
N TYR A 142 -2.83 11.05 -10.97
CA TYR A 142 -2.67 10.13 -9.87
C TYR A 142 -1.22 10.01 -9.44
N GLY A 143 -1.03 9.82 -8.15
CA GLY A 143 0.27 9.54 -7.56
C GLY A 143 0.19 8.64 -6.35
N TRP A 144 1.33 8.12 -5.92
CA TRP A 144 1.48 7.20 -4.81
C TRP A 144 1.63 7.95 -3.49
N ALA A 145 0.78 7.61 -2.52
CA ALA A 145 0.80 8.14 -1.15
C ALA A 145 -0.03 7.27 -0.20
#